data_AF-A0A7C9EB92-F1
#
_entry.id   AF-A0A7C9EB92-F1
#
_cell.length_a   1.000
_cell.length_b   1.000
_cell.length_c   1.000
_cell.angle_alpha   90.00
_cell.angle_beta   90.00
_cell.angle_gamma   90.00
#
_symmetry.space_group_name_H-M   'P 1'
#
loop_
_entity.id
_entity.type
_entity.pdbx_description
1 polymer ?
#
loop_
_entity_poly.entity_id
_entity_poly.type
_entity_poly.pdbx_seq_one_letter_code
_entity_poly.pdbx_strand_id
1 'polypeptide(L)'
;AKFSNLRSDALTIAYALQCFEQSRNASQFCNENALHQKTMEEMSKLRKQLLQLVFNQRYCGLQQEFTWTLGTVEDIEHDWRVFSDKIPLSQIEENILCQAICAGWADRVAKRIRGTVGLEEADRKVNAVRYQASMVKETVFLRRWSSVAKSAPEFLAYSEMLQTKRPYIHGATSVESEWLVKYAGSLCTYSAPLEDPKPVYDPYNDQVLCYVIPYFGPHLWELPLCKVPIKDVQQRVAVFAYALLDGHVLPCLKSLKKYMSLLPGSILRPEALGQKRVGNLLSKLKTRSRTIDSCAMLREAWKENPRHLYSEIRAWFQEGFHSLFEELWETMHREVLLTPQDRFPDSSRKKKRGHKKSE
;
A
#
# COMPACT_ATOMS: atom_id res chain seq x y z
N ALA A 1 28.04 9.98 -9.98
CA ALA A 1 29.01 8.87 -9.95
C ALA A 1 28.51 7.85 -10.96
N LYS A 2 29.41 7.14 -11.63
CA LYS A 2 29.07 6.29 -12.80
C LYS A 2 27.95 5.28 -12.54
N PHE A 3 27.87 4.74 -11.32
CA PHE A 3 26.89 3.73 -10.94
C PHE A 3 25.76 4.24 -10.03
N SER A 4 25.71 5.55 -9.73
CA SER A 4 24.86 6.04 -8.64
C SER A 4 23.37 5.93 -8.95
N ASN A 5 22.65 5.16 -8.15
CA ASN A 5 21.21 5.16 -8.05
C ASN A 5 20.77 6.10 -6.92
N LEU A 6 19.99 7.14 -7.24
CA LEU A 6 19.58 8.17 -6.27
C LEU A 6 18.57 7.68 -5.21
N ARG A 7 17.99 6.49 -5.42
CA ARG A 7 17.02 5.88 -4.50
C ARG A 7 17.67 4.91 -3.54
N SER A 8 18.78 4.26 -3.90
CA SER A 8 19.36 3.22 -3.05
C SER A 8 20.87 3.05 -3.21
N ASP A 9 21.57 3.01 -2.08
CA ASP A 9 22.98 2.61 -2.01
C ASP A 9 23.13 1.13 -2.40
N ALA A 10 22.19 0.27 -2.02
CA ALA A 10 22.21 -1.15 -2.37
C ALA A 10 22.07 -1.36 -3.89
N LEU A 11 21.17 -0.63 -4.56
CA LEU A 11 21.04 -0.68 -6.03
C LEU A 11 22.28 -0.11 -6.73
N THR A 12 22.92 0.91 -6.15
CA THR A 12 24.20 1.44 -6.65
C THR A 12 25.29 0.35 -6.63
N ILE A 13 25.37 -0.40 -5.53
CA ILE A 13 26.33 -1.50 -5.37
C ILE A 13 25.99 -2.67 -6.32
N ALA A 14 24.71 -3.03 -6.43
CA ALA A 14 24.26 -4.09 -7.33
C ALA A 14 24.61 -3.78 -8.79
N TYR A 15 24.42 -2.53 -9.22
CA TYR A 15 24.79 -2.11 -10.57
C TYR A 15 26.31 -2.14 -10.79
N ALA A 16 27.11 -1.70 -9.81
CA ALA A 16 28.56 -1.81 -9.90
C ALA A 16 29.03 -3.28 -10.01
N LEU A 17 28.38 -4.20 -9.28
CA LEU A 17 28.65 -5.64 -9.35
C LEU A 17 28.28 -6.22 -10.72
N GLN A 18 27.13 -5.83 -11.27
CA GLN A 18 26.72 -6.25 -12.60
C GLN A 18 27.74 -5.84 -13.66
N CYS A 19 28.16 -4.57 -13.66
CA CYS A 19 29.18 -4.07 -14.59
C CYS A 19 30.54 -4.78 -14.39
N PHE A 20 30.91 -5.11 -13.16
CA PHE A 20 32.13 -5.87 -12.86
C PHE A 20 32.09 -7.28 -13.46
N GLU A 21 30.99 -8.02 -13.26
CA GLU A 21 30.84 -9.39 -13.78
C GLU A 21 30.77 -9.46 -15.31
N GLN A 22 30.32 -8.38 -15.96
CA GLN A 22 30.28 -8.25 -17.41
C GLN A 22 31.60 -7.72 -18.00
N SER A 23 32.52 -7.23 -17.17
CA SER A 23 33.79 -6.68 -17.63
C SER A 23 34.72 -7.78 -18.19
N ARG A 24 35.41 -7.47 -19.29
CA ARG A 24 36.38 -8.41 -19.89
C ARG A 24 37.62 -8.58 -19.01
N ASN A 25 38.00 -7.54 -18.29
CA ASN A 25 39.17 -7.53 -17.40
C ASN A 25 38.78 -6.91 -16.05
N ALA A 26 38.55 -7.79 -15.07
CA ALA A 26 38.11 -7.45 -13.73
C ALA A 26 39.08 -6.50 -12.99
N SER A 27 40.40 -6.74 -13.10
CA SER A 27 41.42 -5.91 -12.47
C SER A 27 41.45 -4.50 -13.06
N GLN A 28 41.42 -4.40 -14.39
CA GLN A 28 41.38 -3.10 -15.07
C GLN A 28 40.11 -2.33 -14.71
N PHE A 29 38.95 -2.98 -14.74
CA PHE A 29 37.67 -2.37 -14.36
C PHE A 29 37.72 -1.83 -12.92
N CYS A 30 38.28 -2.59 -11.98
CA CYS A 30 38.40 -2.16 -10.59
C CYS A 30 39.31 -0.93 -10.45
N ASN A 31 40.45 -0.91 -11.15
CA ASN A 31 41.38 0.21 -11.13
C ASN A 31 40.76 1.49 -11.71
N GLU A 32 40.06 1.39 -12.84
CA GLU A 32 39.41 2.53 -13.50
C GLU A 32 38.27 3.14 -12.68
N ASN A 33 37.56 2.32 -11.90
CA ASN A 33 36.39 2.75 -11.13
C ASN A 33 36.66 2.88 -9.63
N ALA A 34 37.93 2.78 -9.20
CA ALA A 34 38.36 2.84 -7.80
C ALA A 34 37.61 1.83 -6.88
N LEU A 35 37.46 0.59 -7.35
CA LEU A 35 36.82 -0.51 -6.61
C LEU A 35 37.86 -1.48 -6.05
N HIS A 36 37.54 -2.14 -4.94
CA HIS A 36 38.41 -3.15 -4.35
C HIS A 36 38.15 -4.53 -4.96
N GLN A 37 39.10 -5.03 -5.76
CA GLN A 37 38.95 -6.25 -6.55
C GLN A 37 38.48 -7.47 -5.73
N LYS A 38 39.14 -7.75 -4.61
CA LYS A 38 38.79 -8.91 -3.77
C LYS A 38 37.36 -8.82 -3.23
N THR A 39 36.88 -7.63 -2.90
CA THR A 39 35.49 -7.45 -2.44
C THR A 39 34.51 -7.75 -3.56
N MET A 40 34.77 -7.28 -4.78
CA MET A 40 33.91 -7.54 -5.94
C MET A 40 33.85 -9.04 -6.29
N GLU A 41 34.99 -9.74 -6.21
CA GLU A 41 35.07 -11.19 -6.42
C GLU A 41 34.27 -11.97 -5.38
N GLU A 42 34.41 -11.64 -4.09
CA GLU A 42 33.65 -12.29 -3.02
C GLU A 42 32.14 -11.98 -3.11
N MET A 43 31.77 -10.75 -3.47
CA MET A 43 30.38 -10.39 -3.73
C MET A 43 29.78 -11.19 -4.90
N SER A 44 30.53 -11.39 -5.98
CA SER A 44 30.09 -12.21 -7.12
C SER A 44 29.89 -13.67 -6.71
N LYS A 45 30.83 -14.25 -5.94
CA LYS A 45 30.72 -15.62 -5.43
C LYS A 45 29.49 -15.77 -4.52
N LEU A 46 29.30 -14.84 -3.59
CA LEU A 46 28.18 -14.85 -2.65
C LEU A 46 26.83 -14.75 -3.39
N ARG A 47 26.71 -13.86 -4.39
CA ARG A 47 25.51 -13.76 -5.23
C ARG A 47 25.13 -15.09 -5.87
N LYS A 48 26.10 -15.77 -6.48
CA LYS A 48 25.90 -17.08 -7.13
C LYS A 48 25.53 -18.18 -6.13
N GLN A 49 26.18 -18.18 -4.96
CA GLN A 49 25.83 -19.11 -3.88
C GLN A 49 24.40 -18.90 -3.37
N LEU A 50 23.99 -17.64 -3.13
CA LEU A 50 22.62 -17.31 -2.73
C LEU A 50 21.61 -17.72 -3.79
N LEU A 51 21.91 -17.50 -5.07
CA LEU A 51 21.06 -17.94 -6.17
C LEU A 51 20.85 -19.46 -6.15
N GLN A 52 21.94 -20.24 -5.99
CA GLN A 52 21.85 -21.69 -5.87
C GLN A 52 21.01 -22.12 -4.64
N LEU A 53 21.20 -21.47 -3.50
CA LEU A 53 20.43 -21.79 -2.28
C LEU A 53 18.93 -21.54 -2.47
N VAL A 54 18.54 -20.43 -3.09
CA VAL A 54 17.13 -20.10 -3.37
C VAL A 54 16.46 -21.19 -4.22
N PHE A 55 17.16 -21.70 -5.24
CA PHE A 55 16.62 -22.77 -6.09
C PHE A 55 16.66 -24.16 -5.46
N ASN A 56 17.62 -24.41 -4.57
CA ASN A 56 17.77 -25.69 -3.88
C ASN A 56 16.82 -25.85 -2.67
N GLN A 57 16.17 -24.78 -2.21
CA GLN A 57 15.18 -24.80 -1.11
C GLN A 57 13.89 -25.58 -1.43
N ARG A 58 13.77 -26.19 -2.61
CA ARG A 58 12.63 -27.04 -3.06
C ARG A 58 12.33 -28.28 -2.20
N TYR A 59 13.10 -28.56 -1.13
CA TYR A 59 13.09 -29.85 -0.43
C TYR A 59 12.70 -29.82 1.06
N CYS A 60 12.03 -28.78 1.57
CA CYS A 60 11.41 -28.85 2.90
C CYS A 60 9.89 -28.76 2.78
N GLY A 61 9.20 -29.90 2.98
CA GLY A 61 7.77 -30.10 2.73
C GLY A 61 6.77 -29.30 3.60
N LEU A 62 7.21 -28.18 4.19
CA LEU A 62 6.39 -27.32 5.05
C LEU A 62 6.01 -25.98 4.41
N GLN A 63 6.59 -25.59 3.27
CA GLN A 63 6.36 -24.25 2.69
C GLN A 63 6.38 -24.24 1.15
N GLN A 64 5.29 -24.70 0.51
CA GLN A 64 5.10 -24.49 -0.93
C GLN A 64 5.03 -23.00 -1.32
N GLU A 65 4.61 -22.12 -0.39
CA GLU A 65 4.42 -20.68 -0.63
C GLU A 65 5.69 -19.89 -0.99
N PHE A 66 6.88 -20.37 -0.59
CA PHE A 66 8.15 -19.69 -0.88
C PHE A 66 8.96 -20.35 -2.01
N THR A 67 8.34 -21.28 -2.74
CA THR A 67 9.03 -21.97 -3.84
C THR A 67 9.16 -21.03 -5.04
N TRP A 68 10.39 -20.77 -5.49
CA TRP A 68 10.63 -20.00 -6.70
C TRP A 68 10.19 -20.80 -7.94
N THR A 69 9.13 -20.32 -8.61
CA THR A 69 8.48 -20.99 -9.76
C THR A 69 8.80 -20.36 -11.12
N LEU A 70 9.55 -19.25 -11.16
CA LEU A 70 9.77 -18.46 -12.37
C LEU A 70 11.17 -18.69 -12.97
N GLY A 71 11.25 -19.43 -14.07
CA GLY A 71 12.52 -19.66 -14.77
C GLY A 71 13.48 -20.58 -14.02
N THR A 72 14.67 -20.74 -14.60
CA THR A 72 15.80 -21.55 -14.11
C THR A 72 16.93 -20.66 -13.56
N VAL A 73 17.93 -21.28 -12.94
CA VAL A 73 19.15 -20.56 -12.50
C VAL A 73 19.84 -19.92 -13.71
N GLU A 74 19.86 -20.64 -14.83
CA GLU A 74 20.45 -20.23 -16.10
C GLU A 74 19.71 -19.02 -16.69
N ASP A 75 18.38 -19.02 -16.63
CA ASP A 75 17.56 -17.89 -17.11
C ASP A 75 17.89 -16.62 -16.32
N ILE A 76 17.98 -16.70 -14.99
CA ILE A 76 18.30 -15.54 -14.13
C ILE A 76 19.74 -15.07 -14.36
N GLU A 77 20.69 -15.98 -14.49
CA GLU A 77 22.07 -15.62 -14.83
C GLU A 77 22.18 -14.98 -16.21
N HIS A 78 21.35 -15.40 -17.17
CA HIS A 78 21.28 -14.79 -18.48
C HIS A 78 20.76 -13.34 -18.38
N ASP A 79 19.62 -13.14 -17.71
CA ASP A 79 19.02 -11.81 -17.53
C ASP A 79 19.96 -10.86 -16.78
N TRP A 80 20.66 -11.34 -15.75
CA TRP A 80 21.66 -10.56 -15.02
C TRP A 80 22.82 -10.10 -15.91
N ARG A 81 23.18 -10.87 -16.94
CA ARG A 81 24.29 -10.59 -17.86
C ARG A 81 23.90 -9.73 -19.07
N VAL A 82 22.62 -9.46 -19.28
CA VAL A 82 22.19 -8.55 -20.35
C VAL A 82 22.74 -7.15 -20.06
N PHE A 83 23.58 -6.66 -20.97
CA PHE A 83 24.17 -5.33 -20.88
C PHE A 83 23.14 -4.29 -21.32
N SER A 84 22.94 -3.25 -20.51
CA SER A 84 22.11 -2.10 -20.88
C SER A 84 22.90 -0.80 -20.72
N ASP A 85 22.98 -0.02 -21.79
CA ASP A 85 23.57 1.33 -21.82
C ASP A 85 22.75 2.37 -21.02
N LYS A 86 21.50 2.03 -20.67
CA LYS A 86 20.62 2.83 -19.82
C LYS A 86 20.35 2.10 -18.52
N ILE A 87 20.13 2.87 -17.46
CA ILE A 87 19.83 2.46 -16.07
C ILE A 87 19.25 1.03 -16.04
N PRO A 88 19.91 0.07 -15.39
CA PRO A 88 19.70 -1.37 -15.61
C PRO A 88 18.31 -1.87 -15.18
N LEU A 89 17.57 -1.08 -14.39
CA LEU A 89 16.27 -1.44 -13.86
C LEU A 89 15.24 -0.38 -14.27
N SER A 90 14.05 -0.84 -14.66
CA SER A 90 12.88 0.02 -14.80
C SER A 90 12.49 0.59 -13.43
N GLN A 91 11.76 1.72 -13.45
CA GLN A 91 11.32 2.35 -12.20
C GLN A 91 10.45 1.42 -11.34
N ILE A 92 9.70 0.52 -11.97
CA ILE A 92 8.84 -0.48 -11.32
C ILE A 92 9.72 -1.52 -10.59
N GLU A 93 10.75 -2.05 -11.25
CA GLU A 93 11.66 -3.03 -10.65
C GLU A 93 12.44 -2.43 -9.48
N GLU A 94 12.94 -1.20 -9.64
CA GLU A 94 13.58 -0.47 -8.54
C GLU A 94 12.64 -0.31 -7.34
N ASN A 95 11.37 0.04 -7.60
CA ASN A 95 10.37 0.18 -6.55
C ASN A 95 10.14 -1.13 -5.81
N ILE A 96 10.00 -2.25 -6.52
CA ILE A 96 9.79 -3.56 -5.92
C ILE A 96 10.98 -3.95 -5.04
N LEU A 97 12.21 -3.72 -5.51
CA LEU A 97 13.42 -3.99 -4.71
C LEU A 97 13.51 -3.09 -3.48
N CYS A 98 13.21 -1.80 -3.60
CA CYS A 98 13.20 -0.88 -2.46
C CYS A 98 12.10 -1.25 -1.44
N GLN A 99 10.93 -1.72 -1.91
CA GLN A 99 9.87 -2.26 -1.05
C GLN A 99 10.33 -3.50 -0.30
N ALA A 100 11.03 -4.43 -0.98
CA ALA A 100 11.59 -5.62 -0.34
C ALA A 100 12.64 -5.25 0.73
N ILE A 101 13.52 -4.28 0.45
CA ILE A 101 14.48 -3.75 1.43
C ILE A 101 13.75 -3.14 2.63
N CYS A 102 12.71 -2.33 2.39
CA CYS A 102 11.88 -1.75 3.44
C CYS A 102 11.22 -2.83 4.31
N ALA A 103 10.73 -3.91 3.71
CA ALA A 103 10.12 -5.02 4.43
C ALA A 103 11.15 -5.80 5.27
N GLY A 104 12.35 -6.02 4.72
CA GLY A 104 13.43 -6.73 5.40
C GLY A 104 14.05 -5.95 6.57
N TRP A 105 14.03 -4.61 6.49
CA TRP A 105 14.60 -3.71 7.50
C TRP A 105 13.54 -2.78 8.09
N ALA A 106 12.35 -3.31 8.36
CA ALA A 106 11.21 -2.56 8.87
C ALA A 106 11.51 -1.79 10.17
N ASP A 107 12.37 -2.33 11.04
CA ASP A 107 12.82 -1.71 12.29
C ASP A 107 13.92 -0.66 12.10
N ARG A 108 14.60 -0.66 10.95
CA ARG A 108 15.72 0.25 10.62
C ARG A 108 15.30 1.32 9.62
N VAL A 109 14.25 2.05 9.98
CA VAL A 109 13.76 3.20 9.23
C VAL A 109 14.16 4.50 9.91
N ALA A 110 14.46 5.54 9.12
CA ALA A 110 14.76 6.86 9.60
C ALA A 110 13.95 7.93 8.87
N LYS A 111 13.41 8.91 9.62
CA LYS A 111 12.68 10.06 9.09
C LYS A 111 13.57 11.29 9.04
N ARG A 112 13.54 12.02 7.94
CA ARG A 112 14.34 13.23 7.72
C ARG A 112 13.92 14.36 8.65
N ILE A 113 14.89 14.97 9.33
CA ILE A 113 14.67 16.15 10.15
C ILE A 113 14.82 17.39 9.26
N ARG A 114 13.79 18.22 9.20
CA ARG A 114 13.79 19.51 8.49
C ARG A 114 13.98 20.65 9.50
N GLY A 115 14.84 21.62 9.18
CA GLY A 115 15.12 22.76 10.04
C GLY A 115 16.16 22.49 11.14
N THR A 116 16.36 23.49 12.01
CA THR A 116 17.35 23.47 13.10
C THR A 116 16.72 23.58 14.50
N VAL A 117 15.39 23.66 14.57
CA VAL A 117 14.64 23.85 15.82
C VAL A 117 14.75 22.57 16.67
N GLY A 118 15.15 22.71 17.93
CA GLY A 118 15.34 21.58 18.86
C GLY A 118 16.68 20.82 18.72
N LEU A 119 17.55 21.20 17.78
CA LEU A 119 18.87 20.59 17.63
C LEU A 119 19.91 21.23 18.55
N GLU A 120 20.78 20.38 19.10
CA GLU A 120 21.98 20.79 19.83
C GLU A 120 22.90 21.66 18.95
N GLU A 121 23.60 22.63 19.55
CA GLU A 121 24.47 23.54 18.79
C GLU A 121 25.55 22.82 17.99
N ALA A 122 26.06 21.70 18.52
CA ALA A 122 27.04 20.87 17.85
C ALA A 122 26.49 20.27 16.54
N ASP A 123 25.21 19.89 16.50
CA ASP A 123 24.56 19.27 15.34
C ASP A 123 24.28 20.28 14.23
N ARG A 124 24.05 21.55 14.57
CA ARG A 124 23.78 22.62 13.61
C ARG A 124 24.96 22.89 12.67
N LYS A 125 26.19 22.68 13.14
CA LYS A 125 27.43 22.88 12.37
C LYS A 125 27.72 21.75 11.36
N VAL A 126 27.03 20.62 11.45
CA VAL A 126 27.26 19.47 10.56
C VAL A 126 26.57 19.70 9.21
N ASN A 127 27.34 19.77 8.13
CA ASN A 127 26.82 19.95 6.78
C ASN A 127 26.44 18.60 6.12
N ALA A 128 25.76 17.72 6.86
CA ALA A 128 25.22 16.45 6.38
C ALA A 128 23.70 16.41 6.60
N VAL A 129 22.99 15.59 5.82
CA VAL A 129 21.54 15.43 5.96
C VAL A 129 21.25 14.71 7.28
N ARG A 130 20.29 15.23 8.04
CA ARG A 130 19.92 14.76 9.38
C ARG A 130 18.66 13.92 9.34
N TYR A 131 18.64 12.88 10.13
CA TYR A 131 17.51 11.98 10.30
C TYR A 131 17.31 11.65 11.77
N GLN A 132 16.08 11.28 12.11
CA GLN A 132 15.72 10.59 13.34
C GLN A 132 15.52 9.12 12.98
N ALA A 133 16.35 8.23 13.53
CA ALA A 133 16.16 6.79 13.33
C ALA A 133 15.11 6.25 14.31
N SER A 134 14.36 5.23 13.87
CA SER A 134 13.23 4.67 14.62
C SER A 134 13.66 4.19 16.00
N MET A 135 14.76 3.43 16.07
CA MET A 135 15.21 2.78 17.30
C MET A 135 16.28 3.57 18.07
N VAL A 136 16.56 4.82 17.67
CA VAL A 136 17.63 5.64 18.25
C VAL A 136 17.08 7.01 18.66
N LYS A 137 17.50 7.51 19.83
CA LYS A 137 17.06 8.81 20.35
C LYS A 137 17.86 9.99 19.80
N GLU A 138 19.16 9.80 19.59
CA GLU A 138 20.05 10.84 19.07
C GLU A 138 19.83 11.12 17.58
N THR A 139 20.20 12.32 17.13
CA THR A 139 20.20 12.70 15.71
C THR A 139 21.23 11.88 14.96
N VAL A 140 20.82 11.27 13.85
CA VAL A 140 21.71 10.49 12.98
C VAL A 140 21.94 11.21 11.66
N PHE A 141 23.10 10.95 11.04
CA PHE A 141 23.52 11.68 9.85
C PHE A 141 23.68 10.74 8.66
N LEU A 142 23.19 11.15 7.49
CA LEU A 142 23.47 10.44 6.25
C LEU A 142 24.81 10.88 5.68
N ARG A 143 25.70 9.92 5.41
CA ARG A 143 27.03 10.23 4.86
C ARG A 143 26.91 10.83 3.46
N ARG A 144 27.74 11.83 3.15
CA ARG A 144 27.67 12.55 1.86
C ARG A 144 27.98 11.70 0.63
N TRP A 145 28.70 10.60 0.79
CA TRP A 145 29.06 9.69 -0.29
C TRP A 145 27.96 8.64 -0.58
N SER A 146 26.92 8.56 0.25
CA SER A 146 25.71 7.83 -0.09
C SER A 146 25.09 8.44 -1.35
N SER A 147 24.64 7.60 -2.28
CA SER A 147 23.96 8.05 -3.50
C SER A 147 22.62 8.71 -3.18
N VAL A 148 22.00 8.30 -2.06
CA VAL A 148 20.72 8.80 -1.54
C VAL A 148 20.85 10.17 -0.85
N ALA A 149 22.08 10.59 -0.50
CA ALA A 149 22.31 11.89 0.15
C ALA A 149 21.86 13.08 -0.71
N LYS A 150 21.86 12.93 -2.04
CA LYS A 150 21.44 13.96 -3.00
C LYS A 150 19.93 14.14 -3.03
N SER A 151 19.17 13.04 -3.03
CA SER A 151 17.70 13.07 -3.03
C SER A 151 17.15 13.43 -1.65
N ALA A 152 17.85 13.03 -0.58
CA ALA A 152 17.49 13.32 0.81
C ALA A 152 15.99 13.02 1.08
N PRO A 153 15.56 11.77 0.90
CA PRO A 153 14.15 11.40 0.98
C PRO A 153 13.57 11.66 2.38
N GLU A 154 12.25 11.72 2.49
CA GLU A 154 11.60 11.91 3.79
C GLU A 154 11.80 10.69 4.70
N PHE A 155 11.69 9.49 4.16
CA PHE A 155 11.98 8.25 4.86
C PHE A 155 13.04 7.46 4.10
N LEU A 156 13.88 6.76 4.85
CA LEU A 156 14.79 5.76 4.32
C LEU A 156 14.87 4.56 5.24
N ALA A 157 15.12 3.38 4.68
CA ALA A 157 15.62 2.22 5.39
C ALA A 157 17.16 2.21 5.32
N TYR A 158 17.81 1.61 6.31
CA TYR A 158 19.27 1.49 6.34
C TYR A 158 19.73 0.10 6.77
N SER A 159 20.83 -0.36 6.17
CA SER A 159 21.42 -1.66 6.50
C SER A 159 22.09 -1.64 7.87
N GLU A 160 22.84 -0.59 8.18
CA GLU A 160 23.58 -0.47 9.43
C GLU A 160 23.80 0.99 9.85
N MET A 161 24.22 1.15 11.11
CA MET A 161 24.57 2.45 11.68
C MET A 161 26.00 2.38 12.24
N LEU A 162 26.85 3.30 11.79
CA LEU A 162 28.26 3.33 12.15
C LEU A 162 28.53 4.47 13.12
N GLN A 163 28.87 4.12 14.37
CA GLN A 163 29.30 5.10 15.36
C GLN A 163 30.74 5.53 15.10
N THR A 164 30.95 6.83 14.92
CA THR A 164 32.29 7.42 14.84
C THR A 164 32.40 8.55 15.86
N LYS A 165 32.62 9.79 15.43
CA LYS A 165 32.35 10.97 16.27
C LYS A 165 30.85 11.19 16.48
N ARG A 166 30.03 10.70 15.53
CA ARG A 166 28.57 10.80 15.46
C ARG A 166 28.02 9.51 14.84
N PRO A 167 26.75 9.18 15.07
CA PRO A 167 26.08 8.07 14.40
C PRO A 167 25.82 8.41 12.92
N TYR A 168 26.28 7.54 12.03
CA TYR A 168 26.05 7.68 10.59
C TYR A 168 25.28 6.50 10.02
N ILE A 169 24.26 6.81 9.22
CA ILE A 169 23.53 5.83 8.41
C ILE A 169 24.44 5.29 7.30
N HIS A 170 24.42 3.98 7.10
CA HIS A 170 25.07 3.29 5.99
C HIS A 170 24.09 2.34 5.28
N GLY A 171 24.28 2.16 3.96
CA GLY A 171 23.39 1.35 3.12
C GLY A 171 21.97 1.89 3.04
N ALA A 172 21.81 3.18 2.75
CA ALA A 172 20.51 3.83 2.72
C ALA A 172 19.68 3.44 1.49
N THR A 173 18.37 3.30 1.66
CA THR A 173 17.40 3.11 0.58
C THR A 173 16.17 3.95 0.87
N SER A 174 15.74 4.76 -0.10
CA SER A 174 14.55 5.61 -0.03
C SER A 174 13.30 4.78 0.19
N VAL A 175 12.43 5.25 1.08
CA VAL A 175 11.18 4.58 1.44
C VAL A 175 10.02 5.55 1.27
N GLU A 176 8.93 5.08 0.69
CA GLU A 176 7.66 5.81 0.63
C GLU A 176 6.80 5.48 1.86
N SER A 177 6.04 6.45 2.35
CA SER A 177 5.23 6.30 3.58
C SER A 177 4.18 5.18 3.47
N GLU A 178 3.61 4.98 2.28
CA GLU A 178 2.65 3.90 1.99
C GLU A 178 3.26 2.51 2.21
N TRP A 179 4.56 2.36 1.96
CA TRP A 179 5.27 1.09 2.12
C TRP A 179 5.45 0.73 3.59
N LEU A 180 5.59 1.72 4.47
CA LEU A 180 5.65 1.50 5.92
C LEU A 180 4.33 0.90 6.44
N VAL A 181 3.20 1.45 6.00
CA VAL A 181 1.88 0.91 6.37
C VAL A 181 1.70 -0.51 5.84
N LYS A 182 2.09 -0.75 4.58
CA LYS A 182 1.87 -2.02 3.89
C LYS A 182 2.79 -3.14 4.36
N TYR A 183 4.08 -2.87 4.52
CA TYR A 183 5.11 -3.90 4.75
C TYR A 183 5.68 -3.90 6.17
N ALA A 184 5.50 -2.80 6.92
CA ALA A 184 5.95 -2.67 8.30
C ALA A 184 4.77 -2.41 9.26
N GLY A 185 3.58 -2.94 8.93
CA GLY A 185 2.33 -2.71 9.67
C GLY A 185 2.37 -3.12 11.15
N SER A 186 3.25 -4.05 11.55
CA SER A 186 3.47 -4.43 12.95
C SER A 186 4.12 -3.33 13.80
N LEU A 187 4.79 -2.37 13.14
CA LEU A 187 5.38 -1.19 13.77
C LEU A 187 4.50 0.05 13.63
N CYS A 188 3.30 -0.10 13.04
CA CYS A 188 2.32 0.96 12.92
C CYS A 188 1.26 0.85 14.02
N THR A 189 0.91 1.99 14.59
CA THR A 189 -0.31 2.19 15.37
C THR A 189 -1.26 3.06 14.57
N TYR A 190 -2.56 3.04 14.89
CA TYR A 190 -3.57 3.74 14.10
C TYR A 190 -4.43 4.60 15.03
N SER A 191 -4.85 5.76 14.54
CA SER A 191 -5.88 6.58 15.19
C SER A 191 -7.22 5.83 15.29
N ALA A 192 -8.16 6.40 16.05
CA ALA A 192 -9.55 6.05 15.88
C ALA A 192 -10.02 6.36 14.43
N PRO A 193 -11.05 5.66 13.92
CA PRO A 193 -11.66 5.99 12.64
C PRO A 193 -12.07 7.46 12.58
N LEU A 194 -11.71 8.12 11.48
CA LEU A 194 -12.05 9.52 11.25
C LEU A 194 -13.53 9.67 10.90
N GLU A 195 -14.15 10.74 11.39
CA GLU A 195 -15.51 11.13 10.99
C GLU A 195 -15.52 11.83 9.61
N ASP A 196 -14.47 12.60 9.33
CA ASP A 196 -14.22 13.24 8.04
C ASP A 196 -12.77 12.94 7.60
N PRO A 197 -12.55 12.32 6.43
CA PRO A 197 -13.53 11.87 5.44
C PRO A 197 -14.40 10.70 5.88
N LYS A 198 -15.66 10.68 5.39
CA LYS A 198 -16.65 9.64 5.71
C LYS A 198 -16.20 8.24 5.25
N PRO A 199 -16.62 7.18 5.95
CA PRO A 199 -16.41 5.81 5.51
C PRO A 199 -16.93 5.55 4.09
N VAL A 200 -16.28 4.63 3.38
CA VAL A 200 -16.56 4.30 1.97
C VAL A 200 -16.69 2.80 1.78
N TYR A 201 -17.47 2.40 0.79
CA TYR A 201 -17.48 1.02 0.30
C TYR A 201 -16.59 0.93 -0.93
N ASP A 202 -15.72 -0.08 -0.97
CA ASP A 202 -14.91 -0.42 -2.14
C ASP A 202 -15.61 -1.53 -2.95
N PRO A 203 -16.16 -1.21 -4.14
CA PRO A 203 -16.86 -2.20 -4.96
C PRO A 203 -15.95 -3.31 -5.47
N TYR A 204 -14.64 -3.06 -5.59
CA TYR A 204 -13.69 -4.02 -6.16
C TYR A 204 -13.30 -5.11 -5.17
N ASN A 205 -13.11 -4.73 -3.90
CA ASN A 205 -12.80 -5.66 -2.81
C ASN A 205 -14.06 -6.11 -2.05
N ASP A 206 -15.24 -5.62 -2.46
CA ASP A 206 -16.53 -5.87 -1.82
C ASP A 206 -16.52 -5.62 -0.31
N GLN A 207 -15.93 -4.50 0.13
CA GLN A 207 -15.66 -4.25 1.54
C GLN A 207 -15.90 -2.79 1.93
N VAL A 208 -16.44 -2.60 3.14
CA VAL A 208 -16.59 -1.29 3.79
C VAL A 208 -15.31 -0.90 4.53
N LEU A 209 -14.87 0.33 4.31
CA LEU A 209 -13.60 0.88 4.77
C LEU A 209 -13.83 2.20 5.50
N CYS A 210 -13.04 2.48 6.54
CA CYS A 210 -12.95 3.79 7.17
C CYS A 210 -11.55 4.38 6.94
N TYR A 211 -11.43 5.69 7.17
CA TYR A 211 -10.15 6.38 7.10
C TYR A 211 -9.53 6.46 8.50
N VAL A 212 -8.23 6.22 8.57
CA VAL A 212 -7.42 6.31 9.79
C VAL A 212 -6.10 7.00 9.50
N ILE A 213 -5.50 7.59 10.52
CA ILE A 213 -4.15 8.13 10.48
C ILE A 213 -3.20 7.08 11.06
N PRO A 214 -2.24 6.55 10.27
CA PRO A 214 -1.20 5.67 10.79
C PRO A 214 -0.10 6.48 11.48
N TYR A 215 0.46 5.92 12.54
CA TYR A 215 1.64 6.41 13.24
C TYR A 215 2.70 5.33 13.27
N PHE A 216 3.90 5.64 12.80
CA PHE A 216 4.97 4.66 12.66
C PHE A 216 6.01 4.75 13.77
N GLY A 217 6.39 3.59 14.30
CA GLY A 217 7.51 3.42 15.22
C GLY A 217 7.29 4.07 16.59
N PRO A 218 8.32 4.05 17.46
CA PRO A 218 8.22 4.55 18.83
C PRO A 218 8.13 6.08 18.90
N HIS A 219 8.56 6.78 17.86
CA HIS A 219 8.44 8.24 17.75
C HIS A 219 7.08 8.70 17.22
N LEU A 220 6.15 7.76 16.96
CA LEU A 220 4.80 8.03 16.45
C LEU A 220 4.80 8.95 15.23
N TRP A 221 5.64 8.66 14.24
CA TRP A 221 5.69 9.47 13.03
C TRP A 221 4.35 9.36 12.30
N GLU A 222 3.61 10.46 12.27
CA GLU A 222 2.37 10.56 11.52
C GLU A 222 2.64 10.30 10.02
N LEU A 223 1.89 9.36 9.46
CA LEU A 223 1.89 9.00 8.05
C LEU A 223 0.60 9.49 7.37
N PRO A 224 0.59 9.58 6.02
CA PRO A 224 -0.63 9.97 5.29
C PRO A 224 -1.82 9.07 5.62
N LEU A 225 -3.01 9.67 5.63
CA LEU A 225 -4.27 8.97 5.89
C LEU A 225 -4.45 7.77 4.95
N CYS A 226 -4.90 6.65 5.49
CA CYS A 226 -5.12 5.42 4.72
C CYS A 226 -6.51 4.83 5.02
N LYS A 227 -6.92 3.88 4.17
CA LYS A 227 -8.20 3.16 4.31
C LYS A 227 -7.97 1.81 4.95
N VAL A 228 -8.77 1.48 5.96
CA VAL A 228 -8.73 0.17 6.63
C VAL A 228 -10.13 -0.45 6.71
N PRO A 229 -10.25 -1.78 6.70
CA PRO A 229 -11.52 -2.45 6.90
C PRO A 229 -12.14 -2.11 8.26
N ILE A 230 -13.42 -1.79 8.26
CA ILE A 230 -14.18 -1.57 9.49
C ILE A 230 -14.36 -2.90 10.20
N LYS A 231 -14.00 -2.98 11.49
CA LYS A 231 -14.14 -4.20 12.31
C LYS A 231 -15.51 -4.32 12.97
N ASP A 232 -16.09 -3.21 13.41
CA ASP A 232 -17.37 -3.22 14.11
C ASP A 232 -18.53 -3.56 13.16
N VAL A 233 -19.31 -4.59 13.51
CA VAL A 233 -20.38 -5.12 12.65
C VAL A 233 -21.51 -4.12 12.46
N GLN A 234 -21.86 -3.33 13.49
CA GLN A 234 -22.94 -2.34 13.36
C GLN A 234 -22.55 -1.22 12.40
N GLN A 235 -21.33 -0.70 12.54
CA GLN A 235 -20.76 0.29 11.64
C GLN A 235 -20.62 -0.26 10.22
N ARG A 236 -20.16 -1.50 10.05
CA ARG A 236 -20.07 -2.13 8.72
C ARG A 236 -21.41 -2.12 8.00
N VAL A 237 -22.47 -2.53 8.69
CA VAL A 237 -23.83 -2.57 8.13
C VAL A 237 -24.35 -1.15 7.85
N ALA A 238 -24.12 -0.19 8.74
CA ALA A 238 -24.52 1.21 8.51
C ALA A 238 -23.82 1.83 7.29
N VAL A 239 -22.51 1.60 7.14
CA VAL A 239 -21.73 2.08 6.00
C VAL A 239 -22.14 1.37 4.72
N PHE A 240 -22.44 0.07 4.77
CA PHE A 240 -22.96 -0.65 3.61
C PHE A 240 -24.35 -0.16 3.20
N ALA A 241 -25.25 0.07 4.16
CA ALA A 241 -26.59 0.61 3.91
C ALA A 241 -26.52 2.00 3.25
N TYR A 242 -25.65 2.87 3.78
CA TYR A 242 -25.32 4.15 3.16
C TYR A 242 -24.82 3.95 1.73
N ALA A 243 -23.81 3.10 1.52
CA ALA A 243 -23.21 2.88 0.21
C ALA A 243 -24.20 2.28 -0.81
N LEU A 244 -25.11 1.43 -0.37
CA LEU A 244 -26.16 0.85 -1.20
C LEU A 244 -27.07 1.95 -1.72
N LEU A 245 -27.68 2.73 -0.83
CA LEU A 245 -28.60 3.82 -1.18
C LEU A 245 -27.89 4.95 -1.92
N ASP A 246 -26.63 5.22 -1.61
CA ASP A 246 -25.83 6.23 -2.29
C ASP A 246 -25.35 5.75 -3.68
N GLY A 247 -25.67 4.53 -4.09
CA GLY A 247 -25.36 3.98 -5.41
C GLY A 247 -23.89 3.61 -5.60
N HIS A 248 -23.16 3.42 -4.50
CA HIS A 248 -21.79 2.89 -4.51
C HIS A 248 -21.75 1.37 -4.59
N VAL A 249 -22.84 0.68 -4.23
CA VAL A 249 -22.99 -0.77 -4.45
C VAL A 249 -23.67 -1.06 -5.78
N LEU A 250 -24.79 -0.39 -6.06
CA LEU A 250 -25.59 -0.56 -7.28
C LEU A 250 -25.74 0.79 -8.01
N PRO A 251 -25.08 0.98 -9.17
CA PRO A 251 -25.10 2.24 -9.91
C PRO A 251 -26.49 2.81 -10.22
N CYS A 252 -27.50 1.96 -10.44
CA CYS A 252 -28.87 2.40 -10.75
C CYS A 252 -29.46 3.35 -9.69
N LEU A 253 -29.06 3.23 -8.43
CA LEU A 253 -29.54 4.08 -7.34
C LEU A 253 -28.95 5.49 -7.37
N LYS A 254 -27.81 5.69 -8.05
CA LYS A 254 -27.06 6.95 -8.04
C LYS A 254 -27.83 8.09 -8.73
N SER A 255 -28.53 7.79 -9.83
CA SER A 255 -29.33 8.77 -10.59
C SER A 255 -30.65 9.12 -9.91
N LEU A 256 -31.10 8.29 -8.96
CA LEU A 256 -32.41 8.38 -8.31
C LEU A 256 -32.37 8.98 -6.91
N LYS A 257 -31.18 9.41 -6.43
CA LYS A 257 -31.03 10.08 -5.12
C LYS A 257 -31.97 11.27 -4.92
N LYS A 258 -32.28 12.01 -5.99
CA LYS A 258 -33.20 13.17 -5.96
C LYS A 258 -34.64 12.80 -5.59
N TYR A 259 -35.04 11.54 -5.76
CA TYR A 259 -36.37 11.03 -5.42
C TYR A 259 -36.41 10.38 -4.02
N MET A 260 -35.30 10.40 -3.28
CA MET A 260 -35.26 9.88 -1.92
C MET A 260 -35.89 10.88 -0.94
N SER A 261 -36.61 10.34 0.03
CA SER A 261 -37.23 11.13 1.11
C SER A 261 -36.21 11.66 2.12
N LEU A 262 -35.03 11.04 2.20
CA LEU A 262 -33.92 11.44 3.06
C LEU A 262 -32.59 11.23 2.33
N LEU A 263 -31.61 12.07 2.64
CA LEU A 263 -30.26 11.90 2.14
C LEU A 263 -29.64 10.61 2.74
N PRO A 264 -29.04 9.71 1.93
CA PRO A 264 -28.43 8.47 2.42
C PRO A 264 -27.40 8.70 3.53
N GLY A 265 -26.66 9.82 3.47
CA GLY A 265 -25.68 10.18 4.49
C GLY A 265 -26.26 10.41 5.89
N SER A 266 -27.59 10.51 6.05
CA SER A 266 -28.24 10.56 7.35
C SER A 266 -28.06 9.27 8.15
N ILE A 267 -27.88 8.11 7.50
CA ILE A 267 -27.69 6.79 8.14
C ILE A 267 -26.45 6.77 9.04
N LEU A 268 -25.42 7.52 8.66
CA LEU A 268 -24.13 7.53 9.36
C LEU A 268 -24.13 8.40 10.61
N ARG A 269 -25.21 9.16 10.88
CA ARG A 269 -25.29 10.02 12.07
C ARG A 269 -25.69 9.20 13.29
N PRO A 270 -25.17 9.51 14.50
CA PRO A 270 -25.54 8.81 15.73
C PRO A 270 -27.04 8.80 16.01
N GLU A 271 -27.74 9.90 15.69
CA GLU A 271 -29.19 10.06 15.94
C GLU A 271 -30.06 9.27 14.95
N ALA A 272 -29.47 8.69 13.89
CA ALA A 272 -30.18 8.03 12.82
C ALA A 272 -30.93 6.77 13.28
N LEU A 273 -30.44 6.10 14.33
CA LEU A 273 -31.06 4.88 14.88
C LEU A 273 -32.49 5.12 15.40
N GLY A 274 -32.81 6.35 15.82
CA GLY A 274 -34.17 6.71 16.26
C GLY A 274 -35.17 6.85 15.10
N GLN A 275 -34.70 6.95 13.85
CA GLN A 275 -35.57 7.07 12.70
C GLN A 275 -36.06 5.69 12.26
N LYS A 276 -37.39 5.47 12.28
CA LYS A 276 -38.02 4.18 11.91
C LYS A 276 -37.49 3.62 10.59
N ARG A 277 -37.33 4.48 9.57
CA ARG A 277 -36.82 4.09 8.24
C ARG A 277 -35.39 3.53 8.30
N VAL A 278 -34.50 4.18 9.04
CA VAL A 278 -33.10 3.77 9.21
C VAL A 278 -33.05 2.48 10.03
N GLY A 279 -33.73 2.44 11.18
CA GLY A 279 -33.78 1.27 12.04
C GLY A 279 -34.32 0.03 11.33
N ASN A 280 -35.41 0.16 10.57
CA ASN A 280 -35.97 -0.93 9.78
C ASN A 280 -34.97 -1.48 8.76
N LEU A 281 -34.30 -0.61 8.00
CA LEU A 281 -33.30 -1.03 7.03
C LEU A 281 -32.10 -1.73 7.69
N LEU A 282 -31.53 -1.13 8.74
CA LEU A 282 -30.35 -1.69 9.42
C LEU A 282 -30.67 -3.02 10.11
N SER A 283 -31.85 -3.15 10.72
CA SER A 283 -32.28 -4.40 11.35
C SER A 283 -32.51 -5.53 10.33
N LYS A 284 -32.92 -5.20 9.11
CA LYS A 284 -33.10 -6.17 8.04
C LYS A 284 -31.78 -6.62 7.42
N LEU A 285 -30.82 -5.70 7.31
CA LEU A 285 -29.45 -6.01 6.89
C LEU A 285 -28.68 -6.79 7.96
N LYS A 286 -28.94 -6.53 9.24
CA LYS A 286 -28.33 -7.25 10.37
C LYS A 286 -29.35 -8.08 11.13
N THR A 287 -29.53 -9.31 10.69
CA THR A 287 -30.33 -10.31 11.41
C THR A 287 -29.45 -11.11 12.37
N ARG A 288 -30.06 -11.92 13.26
CA ARG A 288 -29.30 -12.78 14.18
C ARG A 288 -28.45 -13.84 13.45
N SER A 289 -28.88 -14.28 12.27
CA SER A 289 -28.23 -15.35 11.50
C SER A 289 -27.39 -14.84 10.33
N ARG A 290 -27.64 -13.63 9.83
CA ARG A 290 -26.96 -13.07 8.66
C ARG A 290 -26.72 -11.58 8.81
N THR A 291 -25.51 -11.16 8.47
CA THR A 291 -25.12 -9.74 8.33
C THR A 291 -24.91 -9.46 6.85
N ILE A 292 -25.60 -8.48 6.27
CA ILE A 292 -25.44 -8.07 4.87
C ILE A 292 -24.64 -6.76 4.88
N ASP A 293 -23.36 -6.87 4.62
CA ASP A 293 -22.40 -5.75 4.61
C ASP A 293 -21.51 -5.74 3.36
N SER A 294 -21.87 -6.56 2.37
CA SER A 294 -21.21 -6.71 1.08
C SER A 294 -22.23 -6.99 -0.02
N CYS A 295 -21.88 -6.67 -1.26
CA CYS A 295 -22.69 -6.98 -2.44
C CYS A 295 -22.83 -8.49 -2.66
N ALA A 296 -21.79 -9.28 -2.39
CA ALA A 296 -21.88 -10.73 -2.44
C ALA A 296 -22.91 -11.25 -1.42
N MET A 297 -22.88 -10.75 -0.18
CA MET A 297 -23.88 -11.14 0.83
C MET A 297 -25.30 -10.70 0.46
N LEU A 298 -25.44 -9.51 -0.15
CA LEU A 298 -26.72 -9.02 -0.66
C LEU A 298 -27.25 -9.93 -1.78
N ARG A 299 -26.38 -10.34 -2.72
CA ARG A 299 -26.69 -11.26 -3.81
C ARG A 299 -27.21 -12.59 -3.27
N GLU A 300 -26.53 -13.19 -2.30
CA GLU A 300 -26.96 -14.46 -1.71
C GLU A 300 -28.31 -14.32 -0.98
N ALA A 301 -28.53 -13.21 -0.27
CA ALA A 301 -29.82 -12.95 0.36
C ALA A 301 -30.97 -12.81 -0.66
N TRP A 302 -30.70 -12.19 -1.81
CA TRP A 302 -31.68 -12.04 -2.89
C TRP A 302 -31.92 -13.31 -3.70
N LYS A 303 -30.95 -14.21 -3.80
CA LYS A 303 -31.15 -15.56 -4.36
C LYS A 303 -32.11 -16.38 -3.52
N GLU A 304 -31.99 -16.31 -2.20
CA GLU A 304 -32.89 -17.01 -1.28
C GLU A 304 -34.29 -16.39 -1.24
N ASN A 305 -34.36 -15.06 -1.22
CA ASN A 305 -35.63 -14.33 -1.24
C ASN A 305 -35.51 -13.04 -2.08
N PRO A 306 -36.04 -13.02 -3.31
CA PRO A 306 -35.96 -11.86 -4.21
C PRO A 306 -36.68 -10.61 -3.71
N ARG A 307 -37.55 -10.72 -2.69
CA ARG A 307 -38.24 -9.58 -2.06
C ARG A 307 -37.57 -9.13 -0.75
N HIS A 308 -36.44 -9.74 -0.36
CA HIS A 308 -35.70 -9.32 0.83
C HIS A 308 -35.19 -7.86 0.66
N LEU A 309 -35.40 -7.02 1.68
CA LEU A 309 -35.14 -5.57 1.68
C LEU A 309 -36.04 -4.71 0.76
N TYR A 310 -37.00 -5.30 0.02
CA TYR A 310 -37.85 -4.55 -0.91
C TYR A 310 -38.61 -3.43 -0.18
N SER A 311 -39.29 -3.76 0.92
CA SER A 311 -40.11 -2.80 1.66
C SER A 311 -39.28 -1.71 2.33
N GLU A 312 -38.11 -2.11 2.85
CA GLU A 312 -37.18 -1.27 3.56
C GLU A 312 -36.54 -0.26 2.60
N ILE A 313 -36.10 -0.69 1.42
CA ILE A 313 -35.52 0.19 0.40
C ILE A 313 -36.60 1.06 -0.26
N ARG A 314 -37.79 0.51 -0.56
CA ARG A 314 -38.93 1.29 -1.10
C ARG A 314 -39.31 2.45 -0.19
N ALA A 315 -39.29 2.23 1.13
CA ALA A 315 -39.60 3.26 2.12
C ALA A 315 -38.63 4.46 2.08
N TRP A 316 -37.44 4.34 1.47
CA TRP A 316 -36.51 5.46 1.27
C TRP A 316 -36.90 6.42 0.15
N PHE A 317 -37.80 6.02 -0.74
CA PHE A 317 -38.27 6.85 -1.85
C PHE A 317 -39.55 7.60 -1.49
N GLN A 318 -39.73 8.78 -2.09
CA GLN A 318 -40.96 9.57 -1.98
C GLN A 318 -42.14 8.78 -2.57
N GLU A 319 -43.34 8.99 -2.03
CA GLU A 319 -44.55 8.24 -2.45
C GLU A 319 -44.82 8.37 -3.96
N GLY A 320 -44.58 9.54 -4.55
CA GLY A 320 -44.74 9.76 -5.99
C GLY A 320 -43.80 8.93 -6.87
N PHE A 321 -42.72 8.36 -6.33
CA PHE A 321 -41.79 7.48 -7.05
C PHE A 321 -42.15 5.99 -6.87
N HIS A 322 -43.07 5.64 -5.97
CA HIS A 322 -43.34 4.24 -5.63
C HIS A 322 -43.91 3.42 -6.78
N SER A 323 -44.57 4.05 -7.76
CA SER A 323 -45.06 3.40 -8.97
C SER A 323 -43.94 2.89 -9.88
N LEU A 324 -42.82 3.61 -9.93
CA LEU A 324 -41.64 3.28 -10.73
C LEU A 324 -40.63 2.39 -9.97
N PHE A 325 -40.89 2.12 -8.68
CA PHE A 325 -39.95 1.38 -7.85
C PHE A 325 -39.80 -0.08 -8.28
N GLU A 326 -40.82 -0.69 -8.88
CA GLU A 326 -40.72 -2.08 -9.37
C GLU A 326 -39.70 -2.21 -10.52
N GLU A 327 -39.68 -1.25 -11.46
CA GLU A 327 -38.69 -1.23 -12.55
C GLU A 327 -37.26 -1.01 -12.04
N LEU A 328 -37.12 -0.16 -11.02
CA LEU A 328 -35.85 0.01 -10.30
C LEU A 328 -35.44 -1.30 -9.63
N TRP A 329 -36.36 -1.98 -8.96
CA TRP A 329 -36.09 -3.23 -8.25
C TRP A 329 -35.57 -4.33 -9.19
N GLU A 330 -36.20 -4.51 -10.35
CA GLU A 330 -35.73 -5.43 -11.40
C GLU A 330 -34.33 -5.06 -11.90
N THR A 331 -34.05 -3.75 -12.02
CA THR A 331 -32.71 -3.28 -12.40
C THR A 331 -31.67 -3.55 -11.32
N MET A 332 -32.01 -3.38 -10.04
CA MET A 332 -31.15 -3.72 -8.91
C MET A 332 -30.80 -5.21 -8.91
N HIS A 333 -31.77 -6.09 -9.17
CA HIS A 333 -31.54 -7.54 -9.30
C HIS A 333 -30.62 -7.90 -10.47
N ARG A 334 -30.74 -7.21 -11.61
CA ARG A 334 -29.79 -7.40 -12.72
C ARG A 334 -28.39 -6.93 -12.35
N GLU A 335 -28.26 -5.74 -11.75
CA GLU A 335 -26.96 -5.17 -11.39
C GLU A 335 -26.22 -5.98 -10.33
N VAL A 336 -26.93 -6.54 -9.33
CA VAL A 336 -26.26 -7.30 -8.26
C VAL A 336 -25.52 -8.53 -8.78
N LEU A 337 -25.93 -9.08 -9.92
CA LEU A 337 -25.33 -10.24 -10.57
C LEU A 337 -24.05 -9.90 -11.34
N LEU A 338 -23.88 -8.63 -11.73
CA LEU A 338 -22.74 -8.17 -12.51
C LEU A 338 -21.45 -8.13 -11.68
N THR A 339 -20.30 -8.19 -12.37
CA THR A 339 -19.00 -7.98 -11.73
C THR A 339 -18.82 -6.49 -11.35
N PRO A 340 -17.92 -6.15 -10.41
CA PRO A 340 -17.61 -4.74 -10.11
C PRO A 340 -17.15 -3.94 -11.34
N GLN A 341 -16.44 -4.58 -12.29
CA GLN A 341 -15.96 -3.96 -13.52
C GLN A 341 -17.13 -3.57 -14.45
N ASP A 342 -18.11 -4.45 -14.58
CA ASP A 342 -19.29 -4.24 -15.43
C ASP A 342 -20.24 -3.20 -14.82
N ARG A 343 -20.35 -3.17 -13.50
CA ARG A 343 -21.14 -2.15 -12.78
C ARG A 343 -20.53 -0.75 -12.87
N PHE A 344 -19.19 -0.64 -12.81
CA PHE A 344 -18.50 0.65 -12.72
C PHE A 344 -17.44 0.83 -13.83
N PRO A 345 -17.85 0.88 -15.12
CA PRO A 345 -16.92 0.88 -16.26
C PRO A 345 -16.00 2.11 -16.29
N ASP A 346 -16.49 3.30 -15.93
CA ASP A 346 -15.70 4.54 -15.95
C ASP A 346 -14.60 4.61 -14.88
N SER A 347 -14.79 3.93 -13.75
CA SER A 347 -13.80 3.90 -12.67
C SER A 347 -12.62 2.97 -12.98
N SER A 348 -12.85 1.93 -13.78
CA SER A 348 -11.80 1.03 -14.29
C SER A 348 -10.84 1.76 -15.24
N ARG A 349 -11.37 2.67 -16.09
CA ARG A 349 -10.58 3.52 -16.99
C ARG A 349 -9.75 4.57 -16.23
N LYS A 350 -10.27 5.11 -15.12
CA LYS A 350 -9.51 6.04 -14.25
C LYS A 350 -8.41 5.33 -13.46
N LYS A 351 -8.63 4.11 -12.94
CA LYS A 351 -7.54 3.30 -12.33
C LYS A 351 -6.43 2.99 -13.34
N LYS A 352 -6.77 2.61 -14.58
CA LYS A 352 -5.80 2.41 -15.68
C LYS A 352 -5.03 3.69 -16.04
N ARG A 353 -5.69 4.85 -16.03
CA ARG A 353 -5.06 6.16 -16.29
C ARG A 353 -4.23 6.69 -15.11
N GLY A 354 -4.59 6.36 -13.87
CA GLY A 354 -3.79 6.66 -12.68
C GLY A 354 -2.50 5.87 -12.65
N HIS A 355 -2.54 4.58 -13.03
CA HIS A 355 -1.33 3.79 -13.25
C HIS A 355 -0.44 4.41 -14.35
N LYS A 356 -1.02 4.79 -15.50
CA LYS A 356 -0.28 5.46 -16.60
C LYS A 356 0.25 6.87 -16.32
N LYS A 357 -0.22 7.56 -15.28
CA LYS A 357 0.30 8.89 -14.87
C LYS A 357 1.33 8.77 -13.74
N SER A 358 1.55 7.56 -13.24
CA SER A 358 2.56 7.18 -12.26
C SER A 358 3.66 6.30 -12.90
N GLU A 359 3.60 6.12 -14.22
CA GLU A 359 4.61 5.45 -15.06
C GLU A 359 5.63 6.45 -15.59
#